data_AF-A0A9X3C2N2-F1
#
_entry.id   AF-A0A9X3C2N2-F1
#
_cell.length_a   1.000
_cell.length_b   1.000
_cell.length_c   1.000
_cell.angle_alpha   90.00
_cell.angle_beta   90.00
_cell.angle_gamma   90.00
#
_symmetry.space_group_name_H-M   'P 1'
#
loop_
_entity.id
_entity.type
_entity.pdbx_description
1 polymer ?
#
loop_
_entity_poly.entity_id
_entity_poly.type
_entity_poly.pdbx_seq_one_letter_code
_entity_poly.pdbx_strand_id
1 'polypeptide(L)'
;MDEAIGIEKIEQAIVNSPAVLAAVMERAAEARQFWVDYWEAFDHPYSRTHTLRSGYVENPGDYANSIRVKFMRTPEGAPMARITAHDYKAHWIEYGSAHMPEFACRAATVAHFGGTGKSISS
;
A
#
# COMPACT_ATOMS: atom_id res chain seq x y z
N MET A 1 33.22 -5.19 34.49
CA MET A 1 32.06 -6.01 34.13
C MET A 1 31.43 -5.30 32.95
N ASP A 2 31.71 -5.77 31.74
CA ASP A 2 31.00 -5.27 30.56
C ASP A 2 29.55 -5.78 30.69
N GLU A 3 28.62 -4.85 30.92
CA GLU A 3 27.21 -5.13 30.72
C GLU A 3 27.06 -5.54 29.26
N ALA A 4 26.91 -6.84 29.01
CA ALA A 4 26.37 -7.32 27.76
C ALA A 4 25.03 -6.61 27.57
N ILE A 5 25.01 -5.57 26.73
CA ILE A 5 23.78 -4.89 26.35
C ILE A 5 22.90 -6.01 25.77
N GLY A 6 21.90 -6.42 26.55
CA GLY A 6 21.02 -7.52 26.17
C GLY A 6 20.47 -7.25 24.78
N ILE A 7 20.51 -8.26 23.90
CA ILE A 7 20.08 -8.18 22.50
C ILE A 7 18.72 -7.47 22.38
N GLU A 8 17.82 -7.70 23.33
CA GLU A 8 16.51 -7.07 23.45
C GLU A 8 16.56 -5.52 23.56
N LYS A 9 17.53 -4.96 24.29
CA LYS A 9 17.73 -3.50 24.36
C LYS A 9 18.24 -2.93 23.04
N ILE A 10 19.08 -3.69 22.32
CA ILE A 10 19.58 -3.30 20.99
C ILE A 10 18.42 -3.32 19.99
N GLU A 11 17.60 -4.37 20.01
CA GLU A 11 16.40 -4.48 19.15
C GLU A 11 15.41 -3.35 19.40
N GLN A 12 15.11 -3.02 20.66
CA GLN A 12 14.24 -1.89 20.98
C GLN A 12 14.82 -0.54 20.54
N ALA A 13 16.15 -0.35 20.66
CA ALA A 13 16.79 0.88 20.20
C ALA A 13 16.74 1.01 18.67
N ILE A 14 16.92 -0.09 17.94
CA ILE A 14 16.78 -0.14 16.48
C ILE A 14 15.33 0.18 16.08
N VAL A 15 14.35 -0.48 16.71
CA VAL A 15 12.93 -0.29 16.44
C VAL A 15 12.48 1.16 16.64
N ASN A 16 13.01 1.84 17.67
CA ASN A 16 12.69 3.23 17.95
C ASN A 16 13.58 4.23 17.21
N SER A 17 14.49 3.76 16.34
CA SER A 17 15.40 4.62 15.60
C SER A 17 14.67 5.48 14.56
N PRO A 18 14.94 6.79 14.52
CA PRO A 18 14.45 7.66 13.45
C PRO A 18 14.85 7.18 12.05
N ALA A 19 16.01 6.52 11.92
CA ALA A 19 16.48 5.98 10.64
C ALA A 19 15.60 4.83 10.14
N VAL A 20 15.12 3.96 11.04
CA VAL A 20 14.21 2.87 10.67
C VAL A 20 12.85 3.43 10.28
N LEU A 21 12.34 4.45 10.99
CA LEU A 21 11.12 5.15 10.59
C LEU A 21 11.27 5.80 9.21
N ALA A 22 12.38 6.50 8.95
CA ALA A 22 12.64 7.13 7.67
C ALA A 22 12.68 6.11 6.52
N ALA A 23 13.37 4.98 6.72
CA ALA A 23 13.42 3.90 5.74
C ALA A 23 12.04 3.30 5.45
N VAL A 24 11.20 3.12 6.48
CA VAL A 24 9.81 2.67 6.30
C VAL A 24 8.99 3.69 5.52
N MET A 25 9.16 4.99 5.79
CA MET A 25 8.47 6.07 5.07
C MET A 25 8.87 6.13 3.59
N GLU A 26 10.16 6.03 3.30
CA GLU A 26 10.70 6.01 1.95
C GLU A 26 10.17 4.80 1.17
N ARG A 27 10.27 3.60 1.74
CA ARG A 27 9.79 2.38 1.09
C ARG A 27 8.27 2.40 0.85
N ALA A 28 7.51 2.99 1.76
CA ALA A 28 6.08 3.16 1.59
C ALA A 28 5.72 4.17 0.48
N ALA A 29 6.51 5.23 0.34
CA ALA A 29 6.35 6.19 -0.75
C ALA A 29 6.66 5.54 -2.11
N GLU A 30 7.74 4.76 -2.21
CA GLU A 30 8.08 3.98 -3.40
C GLU A 30 6.96 3.01 -3.79
N ALA A 31 6.47 2.22 -2.82
CA ALA A 31 5.42 1.24 -3.09
C ALA A 31 4.08 1.91 -3.45
N ARG A 32 3.77 3.08 -2.87
CA ARG A 32 2.62 3.89 -3.31
C ARG A 32 2.79 4.36 -4.75
N GLN A 33 3.98 4.88 -5.09
CA GLN A 33 4.23 5.41 -6.42
C GLN A 33 4.15 4.30 -7.47
N PHE A 34 4.76 3.14 -7.19
CA PHE A 34 4.64 1.97 -8.06
C PHE A 34 3.19 1.56 -8.30
N TRP A 35 2.35 1.58 -7.26
CA TRP A 35 0.93 1.25 -7.40
C TRP A 35 0.22 2.23 -8.35
N VAL A 36 0.46 3.54 -8.17
CA VAL A 36 -0.08 4.58 -9.05
C VAL A 36 0.39 4.38 -10.49
N ASP A 37 1.70 4.21 -10.69
CA ASP A 37 2.30 4.07 -12.01
C ASP A 37 1.80 2.79 -12.71
N TYR A 38 1.64 1.70 -11.96
CA TYR A 38 1.10 0.45 -12.49
C TYR A 38 -0.35 0.64 -12.97
N TRP A 39 -1.18 1.36 -12.22
CA TRP A 39 -2.53 1.66 -12.64
C TRP A 39 -2.55 2.55 -13.89
N GLU A 40 -1.75 3.62 -13.92
CA GLU A 40 -1.69 4.56 -15.04
C GLU A 40 -1.01 3.99 -16.30
N ALA A 41 -0.32 2.84 -16.20
CA ALA A 41 0.27 2.15 -17.34
C ALA A 41 -0.78 1.52 -18.28
N PHE A 42 -2.02 1.32 -17.81
CA PHE A 42 -3.10 0.78 -18.62
C PHE A 42 -3.93 1.90 -19.24
N ASP A 43 -4.37 1.67 -20.49
CA ASP A 43 -5.39 2.54 -21.07
C ASP A 43 -6.71 2.36 -20.31
N HIS A 44 -7.35 3.47 -19.95
CA HIS A 44 -8.62 3.49 -19.24
C HIS A 44 -9.72 4.06 -20.15
N PRO A 45 -10.05 3.40 -21.29
CA PRO A 45 -10.91 3.98 -22.32
C PRO A 45 -12.35 4.23 -21.86
N TYR A 46 -12.74 3.64 -20.72
CA TYR A 46 -14.06 3.82 -20.10
C TYR A 46 -14.03 4.71 -18.85
N SER A 47 -12.88 5.33 -18.55
CA SER A 47 -12.78 6.34 -17.50
C SER A 47 -13.51 7.60 -17.95
N ARG A 48 -14.63 7.87 -17.29
CA ARG A 48 -15.49 9.03 -17.57
C ARG A 48 -16.07 9.54 -16.27
N THR A 49 -16.47 10.80 -16.28
CA THR A 49 -17.20 11.36 -15.15
C THR A 49 -18.48 10.54 -14.89
N HIS A 50 -18.66 10.06 -13.66
CA HIS A 50 -19.79 9.24 -13.27
C HIS A 50 -20.36 9.70 -11.94
N THR A 51 -21.65 10.06 -11.93
CA THR A 51 -22.33 10.46 -10.70
C THR A 51 -23.06 9.26 -10.10
N LEU A 52 -22.65 8.87 -8.90
CA LEU A 52 -23.33 7.82 -8.13
C LEU A 52 -24.70 8.31 -7.65
N ARG A 53 -25.58 7.35 -7.32
CA ARG A 53 -26.90 7.65 -6.72
C ARG A 53 -26.81 8.44 -5.40
N SER A 54 -25.67 8.36 -4.71
CA SER A 54 -25.37 9.14 -3.50
C SER A 54 -25.08 10.62 -3.78
N GLY A 55 -24.95 11.03 -5.05
CA GLY A 55 -24.53 12.37 -5.45
C GLY A 55 -23.02 12.55 -5.55
N TYR A 56 -22.21 11.53 -5.25
CA TYR A 56 -20.76 11.56 -5.46
C TYR A 56 -20.45 11.62 -6.97
N VAL A 57 -19.62 12.58 -7.39
CA VAL A 57 -19.15 12.72 -8.76
C VAL A 57 -17.74 12.16 -8.86
N GLU A 58 -17.61 11.02 -9.52
CA GLU A 58 -16.33 10.40 -9.87
C GLU A 58 -15.74 11.10 -11.08
N ASN A 59 -14.45 11.45 -11.02
CA ASN A 59 -13.67 11.97 -12.14
C ASN A 59 -12.56 10.99 -12.55
N PRO A 60 -12.12 11.03 -13.82
CA PRO A 60 -10.92 10.30 -14.24
C PRO A 60 -9.73 10.62 -13.33
N GLY A 61 -9.03 9.56 -12.86
CA GLY A 61 -7.89 9.66 -11.95
C GLY A 61 -8.24 9.65 -10.45
N ASP A 62 -9.52 9.67 -10.06
CA ASP A 62 -9.94 9.62 -8.65
C ASP A 62 -9.37 8.39 -7.93
N TYR A 63 -9.30 7.23 -8.61
CA TYR A 63 -8.71 6.03 -8.03
C TYR A 63 -7.24 6.25 -7.63
N ALA A 64 -6.39 6.71 -8.55
CA ALA A 64 -4.97 6.97 -8.28
C ALA A 64 -4.80 8.01 -7.16
N ASN A 65 -5.61 9.07 -7.16
CA ASN A 65 -5.64 10.10 -6.13
C ASN A 65 -6.09 9.56 -4.75
N SER A 66 -6.87 8.49 -4.73
CA SER A 66 -7.35 7.87 -3.50
C SER A 66 -6.31 7.01 -2.78
N ILE A 67 -5.19 6.65 -3.44
CA ILE A 67 -4.15 5.80 -2.87
C ILE A 67 -3.33 6.61 -1.87
N ARG A 68 -3.32 6.15 -0.61
CA ARG A 68 -2.66 6.82 0.52
C ARG A 68 -1.79 5.86 1.32
N VAL A 69 -0.76 6.42 1.96
CA VAL A 69 0.04 5.72 2.96
C VAL A 69 -0.49 6.06 4.35
N LYS A 70 -0.74 5.03 5.16
CA LYS A 70 -1.04 5.14 6.58
C LYS A 70 0.13 4.61 7.39
N PHE A 71 0.74 5.48 8.18
CA PHE A 71 1.79 5.11 9.14
C PHE A 71 1.17 4.61 10.45
N MET A 72 1.73 3.52 10.96
CA MET A 72 1.25 2.80 12.13
C MET A 72 2.45 2.19 12.87
N ARG A 73 2.16 1.51 13.98
CA ARG A 73 3.12 0.65 14.67
C ARG A 73 2.58 -0.77 14.75
N THR A 74 3.47 -1.76 14.74
CA THR A 74 3.12 -3.14 15.09
C THR A 74 2.78 -3.22 16.59
N PRO A 75 2.17 -4.32 17.07
CA PRO A 75 1.95 -4.53 18.51
C PRO A 75 3.23 -4.43 19.33
N GLU A 76 4.37 -4.80 18.74
CA GLU A 76 5.72 -4.74 19.34
C GLU A 76 6.35 -3.32 19.25
N GLY A 77 5.62 -2.34 18.72
CA GLY A 77 6.05 -0.95 18.64
C GLY A 77 6.83 -0.58 17.38
N ALA A 78 7.06 -1.52 16.47
CA ALA A 78 7.86 -1.27 15.27
C ALA A 78 7.15 -0.42 14.23
N PRO A 79 7.85 0.55 13.58
CA PRO A 79 7.24 1.38 12.55
C PRO A 79 6.75 0.50 11.39
N MET A 80 5.52 0.74 10.97
CA MET A 80 4.86 0.02 9.88
C MET A 80 4.11 1.01 9.00
N ALA A 81 4.09 0.74 7.70
CA ALA A 81 3.27 1.49 6.75
C ALA A 81 2.25 0.55 6.09
N ARG A 82 1.07 1.07 5.80
CA ARG A 82 0.05 0.39 4.98
C ARG A 82 -0.37 1.32 3.86
N ILE A 83 -0.42 0.78 2.64
CA ILE A 83 -1.01 1.48 1.49
C ILE A 83 -2.48 1.09 1.41
N THR A 84 -3.37 2.06 1.23
CA THR A 84 -4.83 1.86 1.09
C THR A 84 -5.38 2.77 0.01
N ALA A 85 -6.26 2.26 -0.86
CA ALA A 85 -7.12 3.10 -1.71
C ALA A 85 -8.47 3.34 -1.02
N HIS A 86 -9.00 4.54 -1.19
CA HIS A 86 -10.27 4.97 -0.59
C HIS A 86 -11.40 5.18 -1.61
N ASP A 87 -11.13 4.90 -2.88
CA ASP A 87 -12.15 4.90 -3.92
C ASP A 87 -13.15 3.75 -3.73
N TYR A 88 -14.42 3.98 -4.07
CA TYR A 88 -15.47 2.96 -3.89
C TYR A 88 -15.25 1.71 -4.76
N LYS A 89 -14.52 1.85 -5.88
CA LYS A 89 -14.13 0.74 -6.75
C LYS A 89 -12.86 0.03 -6.29
N ALA A 90 -12.19 0.52 -5.24
CA ALA A 90 -10.90 0.00 -4.81
C ALA A 90 -10.90 -1.52 -4.71
N HIS A 91 -11.89 -2.13 -4.06
CA HIS A 91 -11.88 -3.60 -3.91
C HIS A 91 -11.88 -4.38 -5.24
N TRP A 92 -12.46 -3.85 -6.32
CA TRP A 92 -12.42 -4.49 -7.64
C TRP A 92 -11.06 -4.31 -8.33
N ILE A 93 -10.45 -3.14 -8.15
CA ILE A 93 -9.18 -2.77 -8.81
C ILE A 93 -7.98 -3.37 -8.07
N GLU A 94 -8.00 -3.35 -6.74
CA GLU A 94 -6.88 -3.81 -5.91
C GLU A 94 -6.69 -5.33 -6.01
N TYR A 95 -7.77 -6.10 -5.97
CA TYR A 95 -7.75 -7.57 -5.98
C TYR A 95 -7.96 -8.15 -7.38
N GLY A 96 -8.26 -7.31 -8.37
CA GLY A 96 -8.69 -7.74 -9.69
C GLY A 96 -10.06 -8.43 -9.64
N SER A 97 -10.44 -9.01 -10.77
CA SER A 97 -11.55 -9.97 -10.82
C SER A 97 -11.00 -11.37 -11.09
N ALA A 98 -11.78 -12.42 -10.82
CA ALA A 98 -11.41 -13.79 -11.16
C ALA A 98 -11.00 -13.97 -12.65
N HIS A 99 -11.46 -13.08 -13.52
CA HIS A 99 -11.18 -13.09 -14.95
C HIS A 99 -10.11 -12.10 -15.39
N MET A 100 -9.63 -11.22 -14.51
CA MET A 100 -8.57 -10.26 -14.82
C MET A 100 -7.62 -10.02 -13.63
N PRO A 101 -6.90 -11.07 -13.18
CA PRO A 101 -5.95 -10.96 -12.07
C PRO A 101 -4.74 -10.06 -12.38
N GLU A 102 -4.39 -9.87 -13.65
CA GLU A 102 -3.26 -9.05 -14.09
C GLU A 102 -3.44 -7.56 -13.79
N PHE A 103 -4.67 -7.05 -13.67
CA PHE A 103 -4.93 -5.65 -13.29
C PHE A 103 -4.95 -5.43 -11.77
N ALA A 104 -4.73 -6.48 -10.97
CA ALA A 104 -4.69 -6.38 -9.52
C ALA A 104 -3.45 -5.60 -9.05
N CYS A 105 -3.60 -4.27 -8.94
CA CYS A 105 -2.50 -3.36 -8.61
C CYS A 105 -1.81 -3.71 -7.28
N ARG A 106 -2.59 -4.25 -6.31
CA ARG A 106 -2.05 -4.75 -5.04
C ARG A 106 -1.15 -5.97 -5.25
N ALA A 107 -1.58 -6.92 -6.06
CA ALA A 107 -0.82 -8.15 -6.31
C ALA A 107 0.48 -7.84 -7.05
N ALA A 108 0.44 -6.97 -8.05
CA ALA A 108 1.62 -6.49 -8.77
C ALA A 108 2.61 -5.77 -7.84
N THR A 109 2.11 -4.89 -6.97
CA THR A 109 2.94 -4.19 -5.97
C THR A 109 3.59 -5.19 -5.00
N VAL A 110 2.83 -6.17 -4.49
CA VAL A 110 3.38 -7.21 -3.62
C VAL A 110 4.48 -8.00 -4.32
N ALA A 111 4.26 -8.42 -5.57
CA ALA A 111 5.24 -9.17 -6.35
C ALA A 111 6.52 -8.35 -6.62
N HIS A 112 6.38 -7.07 -6.98
CA HIS A 112 7.52 -6.19 -7.29
C HIS A 112 8.43 -5.97 -6.08
N PHE A 113 7.84 -5.82 -4.88
CA PHE A 113 8.58 -5.57 -3.65
C PHE A 113 8.99 -6.86 -2.90
N GLY A 114 8.71 -8.04 -3.47
CA GLY A 114 9.04 -9.34 -2.87
C GLY A 114 8.22 -9.70 -1.63
N GLY A 115 7.02 -9.15 -1.49
CA GLY A 115 6.12 -9.42 -0.36
C GLY A 115 5.41 -10.77 -0.48
N THR A 116 5.10 -11.40 0.66
CA THR A 116 4.39 -12.70 0.72
C THR A 116 2.87 -12.50 0.85
N GLY A 117 2.30 -11.47 0.22
CA GLY A 117 0.92 -11.04 0.48
C GLY A 117 -0.05 -12.22 0.55
N LYS A 118 -0.85 -12.31 1.62
CA LYS A 118 -1.87 -13.37 1.75
C LYS A 118 -2.75 -13.35 0.50
N SER A 119 -2.61 -14.36 -0.35
CA SER A 119 -3.49 -14.63 -1.46
C SER A 119 -4.84 -14.98 -0.87
N ILE A 120 -5.83 -14.10 -1.04
CA ILE A 120 -7.22 -14.42 -0.72
C ILE A 120 -7.69 -15.31 -1.88
N SER A 121 -7.53 -16.62 -1.73
CA SER A 121 -8.25 -17.59 -2.55
C SER A 121 -9.72 -17.56 -2.13
N SER A 122 -10.58 -17.06 -3.00
CA SER A 122 -12.02 -17.32 -2.98
C SER A 122 -12.39 -18.14 -4.20
#